data_AF-A0A5E7IT45-F1
#
_entry.id   AF-A0A5E7IT45-F1
#
_cell.length_a   1.000
_cell.length_b   1.000
_cell.length_c   1.000
_cell.angle_alpha   90.00
_cell.angle_beta   90.00
_cell.angle_gamma   90.00
#
_symmetry.space_group_name_H-M   'P 1'
#
loop_
_entity.id
_entity.type
_entity.pdbx_description
1 polymer ?
#
loop_
_entity_poly.entity_id
_entity_poly.type
_entity_poly.pdbx_seq_one_letter_code
_entity_poly.pdbx_strand_id
1 'polypeptide(L)'
;MQYHSSEYTERYSEFSRVFLTACANSTSLQIWAFNKVEHLEPYLKLIPGLNYKLLLKQRKLELGDRALYVDGRNTKDSGFRAGNIFLPLTSVVEAYERITSNPNANTFYIPHSKEELVSYLKHFPKSVLL
;
A
#
# COMPACT_ATOMS: atom_id res chain seq x y z
N MET A 1 -2.23 -11.19 -6.04
CA MET A 1 -3.27 -10.39 -6.75
C MET A 1 -2.79 -8.95 -6.94
N GLN A 2 -3.00 -8.37 -8.12
CA GLN A 2 -2.56 -7.03 -8.55
C GLN A 2 -3.78 -6.16 -8.98
N TYR A 3 -4.00 -5.08 -8.22
CA TYR A 3 -5.04 -4.02 -8.21
C TYR A 3 -6.56 -4.37 -8.15
N HIS A 4 -7.29 -3.70 -7.25
CA HIS A 4 -8.72 -3.94 -6.91
C HIS A 4 -9.63 -2.71 -7.13
N SER A 5 -9.42 -1.92 -8.19
CA SER A 5 -10.45 -1.00 -8.67
C SER A 5 -10.61 -1.15 -10.18
N SER A 6 -11.84 -1.41 -10.62
CA SER A 6 -12.20 -1.51 -12.05
C SER A 6 -12.36 -0.15 -12.72
N GLU A 7 -12.33 0.91 -11.94
CA GLU A 7 -12.55 2.29 -12.37
C GLU A 7 -11.50 3.20 -11.74
N TYR A 8 -11.21 4.34 -12.38
CA TYR A 8 -10.41 5.38 -11.73
C TYR A 8 -11.30 6.11 -10.71
N THR A 9 -10.94 5.96 -9.44
CA THR A 9 -11.48 6.75 -8.35
C THR A 9 -10.30 7.46 -7.67
N GLU A 10 -10.52 8.69 -7.21
CA GLU A 10 -9.45 9.48 -6.58
C GLU A 10 -8.81 8.74 -5.41
N ARG A 11 -7.47 8.82 -5.32
CA ARG A 11 -6.67 8.07 -4.33
C ARG A 11 -7.11 8.27 -2.89
N TYR A 12 -7.49 9.50 -2.57
CA TYR A 12 -7.94 9.85 -1.23
C TYR A 12 -9.20 9.09 -0.85
N SER A 13 -10.15 8.96 -1.78
CA SER A 13 -11.41 8.23 -1.59
C SER A 13 -11.20 6.71 -1.53
N GLU A 14 -10.25 6.19 -2.31
CA GLU A 14 -9.96 4.74 -2.36
C GLU A 14 -9.06 4.25 -1.23
N PHE A 15 -8.33 5.15 -0.57
CA PHE A 15 -7.29 4.79 0.39
C PHE A 15 -7.81 3.83 1.45
N SER A 16 -8.90 4.19 2.15
CA SER A 16 -9.43 3.37 3.24
C SER A 16 -9.90 2.00 2.77
N ARG A 17 -10.57 1.95 1.61
CA ARG A 17 -11.08 0.69 1.04
C ARG A 17 -9.94 -0.26 0.67
N VAL A 18 -8.94 0.24 -0.06
CA VAL A 18 -7.79 -0.56 -0.48
C VAL A 18 -6.90 -0.94 0.70
N PHE A 19 -6.73 -0.03 1.67
CA PHE A 19 -6.03 -0.31 2.93
C PHE A 19 -6.67 -1.48 3.68
N LEU A 20 -7.98 -1.43 3.92
CA LEU A 20 -8.71 -2.51 4.61
C LEU A 20 -8.63 -3.83 3.84
N THR A 21 -8.70 -3.77 2.50
CA THR A 21 -8.53 -4.94 1.63
C THR A 21 -7.13 -5.54 1.77
N ALA A 22 -6.09 -4.70 1.82
CA ALA A 22 -4.71 -5.13 2.01
C ALA A 22 -4.48 -5.73 3.41
N CYS A 23 -5.18 -5.24 4.43
CA CYS A 23 -5.16 -5.79 5.80
C CYS A 23 -5.91 -7.13 5.93
N ALA A 24 -7.00 -7.34 5.18
CA ALA A 24 -7.88 -8.49 5.39
C ALA A 24 -7.22 -9.84 5.11
N ASN A 25 -6.26 -9.88 4.18
CA ASN A 25 -5.67 -11.10 3.64
C ASN A 25 -4.21 -11.33 4.06
N SER A 26 -3.74 -10.69 5.13
CA SER A 26 -2.38 -10.88 5.64
C SER A 26 -2.26 -10.55 7.13
N THR A 27 -1.36 -11.26 7.82
CA THR A 27 -0.95 -10.98 9.20
C THR A 27 0.01 -9.78 9.28
N SER A 28 0.54 -9.33 8.16
CA SER A 28 1.46 -8.18 8.09
C SER A 28 1.19 -7.34 6.85
N LEU A 29 1.15 -6.02 7.03
CA LEU A 29 0.99 -5.05 5.94
C LEU A 29 2.08 -3.99 6.00
N GLN A 30 2.87 -3.88 4.94
CA GLN A 30 3.74 -2.74 4.71
C GLN A 30 2.98 -1.63 3.97
N ILE A 31 3.06 -0.40 4.45
CA ILE A 31 2.53 0.80 3.79
C ILE A 31 3.74 1.61 3.32
N TRP A 32 3.88 1.75 2.00
CA TRP A 32 5.00 2.46 1.42
C TRP A 32 4.66 3.92 1.14
N ALA A 33 5.47 4.82 1.68
CA ALA A 33 5.46 6.22 1.32
C ALA A 33 6.49 6.48 0.21
N PHE A 34 6.05 7.06 -0.91
CA PHE A 34 6.93 7.42 -2.02
C PHE A 34 8.11 8.32 -1.60
N ASN A 35 7.84 9.25 -0.68
CA ASN A 35 8.81 10.28 -0.30
C ASN A 35 9.07 10.27 1.20
N LYS A 36 8.21 10.95 1.96
CA LYS A 36 8.25 11.01 3.42
C LYS A 36 7.00 10.34 3.98
N VAL A 37 7.14 9.68 5.11
CA VAL A 37 6.02 8.93 5.70
C VAL A 37 4.94 9.85 6.23
N GLU A 38 5.31 11.08 6.57
CA GLU A 38 4.43 12.09 7.11
C GLU A 38 3.40 12.48 6.06
N HIS A 39 3.70 12.26 4.78
CA HIS A 39 2.75 12.44 3.68
C HIS A 39 1.60 11.42 3.70
N LEU A 40 1.71 10.32 4.47
CA LEU A 40 0.61 9.39 4.68
C LEU A 40 -0.39 9.89 5.74
N GLU A 41 -0.04 10.88 6.57
CA GLU A 41 -0.91 11.38 7.64
C GLU A 41 -2.32 11.76 7.18
N PRO A 42 -2.51 12.53 6.08
CA PRO A 42 -3.85 12.92 5.62
C PRO A 42 -4.75 11.72 5.29
N TYR A 43 -4.16 10.57 4.98
CA TYR A 43 -4.86 9.36 4.59
C TYR A 43 -5.06 8.41 5.76
N LEU A 44 -4.02 8.19 6.57
CA LEU A 44 -4.07 7.29 7.72
C LEU A 44 -5.03 7.78 8.80
N LYS A 45 -5.20 9.10 8.95
CA LYS A 45 -6.19 9.68 9.87
C LYS A 45 -7.64 9.32 9.52
N LEU A 46 -7.90 8.85 8.29
CA LEU A 46 -9.23 8.44 7.84
C LEU A 46 -9.58 7.01 8.25
N ILE A 47 -8.60 6.23 8.72
CA ILE A 47 -8.81 4.84 9.13
C ILE A 47 -9.32 4.83 10.57
N PRO A 48 -10.60 4.45 10.83
CA PRO A 48 -11.14 4.46 12.18
C PRO A 48 -10.37 3.52 13.10
N GLY A 49 -10.07 3.98 14.31
CA GLY A 49 -9.36 3.19 15.32
C GLY A 49 -7.85 3.04 15.10
N LEU A 50 -7.29 3.58 14.01
CA LEU A 50 -5.85 3.52 13.76
C LEU A 50 -5.12 4.61 14.56
N ASN A 51 -4.19 4.20 15.43
CA ASN A 51 -3.26 5.14 16.07
C ASN A 51 -2.14 5.55 15.10
N TYR A 52 -2.51 6.34 14.09
CA TYR A 52 -1.62 6.70 12.99
C TYR A 52 -0.38 7.48 13.45
N LYS A 53 -0.50 8.32 14.48
CA LYS A 53 0.64 9.07 15.05
C LYS A 53 1.69 8.12 15.61
N LEU A 54 1.25 7.09 16.33
CA LEU A 54 2.14 6.06 16.87
C LEU A 54 2.78 5.26 15.74
N LEU A 55 2.00 4.85 14.74
CA LEU A 55 2.49 4.12 13.58
C LEU A 55 3.58 4.90 12.82
N LEU A 56 3.36 6.19 12.53
CA LEU A 56 4.33 7.03 11.83
C LEU A 56 5.61 7.25 12.65
N LYS A 57 5.49 7.35 13.98
CA LYS A 57 6.63 7.50 14.89
C LYS A 57 7.44 6.21 15.05
N GLN A 58 6.77 5.09 15.30
CA GLN A 58 7.40 3.81 15.62
C GLN A 58 7.72 2.96 14.40
N ARG A 59 7.17 3.31 13.22
CA ARG A 59 7.29 2.53 11.97
C ARG A 59 6.62 1.17 11.99
N LYS A 60 6.15 0.73 13.15
CA LYS A 60 5.48 -0.53 13.39
C LYS A 60 4.34 -0.29 14.37
N LEU A 61 3.18 -0.90 14.11
CA LEU A 61 2.05 -0.92 15.05
C LEU A 61 1.37 -2.28 14.99
N GLU A 62 1.19 -2.90 16.15
CA GLU A 62 0.35 -4.10 16.27
C GLU A 62 -1.13 -3.70 16.38
N LEU A 63 -1.99 -4.35 15.59
CA LEU A 63 -3.43 -4.21 15.55
C LEU A 63 -4.07 -5.59 15.68
N GLY A 64 -4.23 -6.06 16.92
CA GLY A 64 -4.74 -7.40 17.20
C GLY A 64 -3.78 -8.48 16.70
N ASP A 65 -4.21 -9.27 15.72
CA ASP A 65 -3.45 -10.34 15.08
C ASP A 65 -2.61 -9.87 13.88
N ARG A 66 -2.60 -8.57 13.59
CA ARG A 66 -1.95 -7.98 12.43
C ARG A 66 -0.88 -6.97 12.83
N ALA A 67 0.23 -6.96 12.10
CA ALA A 67 1.26 -5.94 12.22
C ALA A 67 1.22 -4.99 11.02
N LEU A 68 1.15 -3.68 11.29
CA LEU A 68 1.35 -2.63 10.31
C LEU A 68 2.78 -2.14 10.34
N TYR A 69 3.34 -1.90 9.17
CA TYR A 69 4.68 -1.39 8.96
C TYR A 69 4.60 -0.17 8.05
N VAL A 70 5.36 0.89 8.32
CA VAL A 70 5.46 2.05 7.45
C VAL A 70 6.90 2.28 7.06
N ASP A 71 7.15 2.14 5.77
CA ASP A 71 8.43 2.43 5.13
C ASP A 71 8.27 3.54 4.11
N GLY A 72 9.39 4.12 3.69
CA GLY A 72 9.44 5.04 2.58
C GLY A 72 10.84 5.18 2.02
N ARG A 73 10.94 5.89 0.90
CA ARG A 73 12.22 6.15 0.23
C ARG A 73 13.18 6.85 1.21
N ASN A 74 14.37 6.30 1.39
CA ASN A 74 15.41 6.82 2.30
C ASN A 74 15.03 6.83 3.80
N THR A 75 14.09 5.98 4.22
CA THR A 75 13.75 5.82 5.65
C THR A 75 14.41 4.59 6.24
N LYS A 76 14.52 4.54 7.58
CA LYS A 76 15.01 3.35 8.28
C LYS A 76 14.00 2.20 8.10
N ASP A 77 14.52 0.99 7.88
CA ASP A 77 13.75 -0.25 7.77
C ASP A 77 12.80 -0.42 8.98
N SER A 78 11.50 -0.55 8.70
CA SER A 78 10.46 -0.85 9.69
C SER A 78 10.57 -2.28 10.27
N GLY A 79 11.39 -3.14 9.66
CA GLY A 79 11.51 -4.55 10.02
C GLY A 79 10.47 -5.44 9.36
N PHE A 80 9.79 -4.95 8.30
CA PHE A 80 8.92 -5.78 7.48
C PHE A 80 9.72 -6.89 6.79
N ARG A 81 9.18 -8.12 6.78
CA ARG A 81 9.84 -9.30 6.22
C ARG A 81 8.96 -10.11 5.26
N ALA A 82 7.66 -10.20 5.52
CA ALA A 82 6.70 -10.91 4.70
C ALA A 82 5.29 -10.35 4.90
N GLY A 83 4.40 -10.57 3.93
CA GLY A 83 3.00 -10.16 3.96
C GLY A 83 2.59 -9.36 2.73
N ASN A 84 1.67 -8.43 2.93
CA ASN A 84 1.14 -7.58 1.86
C ASN A 84 1.90 -6.24 1.83
N ILE A 85 1.95 -5.62 0.65
CA ILE A 85 2.55 -4.31 0.43
C ILE A 85 1.47 -3.39 -0.14
N PHE A 86 1.22 -2.26 0.51
CA PHE A 86 0.31 -1.22 0.08
C PHE A 86 1.09 0.00 -0.40
N LEU A 87 0.84 0.41 -1.63
CA LEU A 87 1.52 1.47 -2.37
C LEU A 87 0.52 2.59 -2.72
N PRO A 88 0.00 3.34 -1.72
CA PRO A 88 -1.10 4.27 -1.91
C PRO A 88 -0.73 5.51 -2.72
N LEU A 89 0.53 5.95 -2.62
CA LEU A 89 0.99 7.25 -3.13
C LEU A 89 2.16 7.13 -4.11
N THR A 90 2.40 5.94 -4.66
CA THR A 90 3.58 5.66 -5.50
C THR A 90 3.30 5.96 -6.97
N SER A 91 4.35 6.21 -7.75
CA SER A 91 4.24 6.18 -9.22
C SER A 91 4.09 4.74 -9.72
N VAL A 92 3.64 4.60 -10.97
CA VAL A 92 3.58 3.28 -11.62
C VAL A 92 4.96 2.62 -11.73
N VAL A 93 6.00 3.43 -11.95
CA VAL A 93 7.40 2.94 -12.06
C VAL A 93 7.87 2.36 -10.72
N GLU A 94 7.64 3.07 -9.63
CA GLU A 94 8.00 2.57 -8.31
C GLU A 94 7.14 1.37 -7.90
N ALA A 95 5.86 1.38 -8.24
CA ALA A 95 5.02 0.20 -8.05
C ALA A 95 5.60 -1.03 -8.77
N TYR A 96 6.10 -0.84 -9.99
CA TYR A 96 6.82 -1.85 -10.74
C TYR A 96 8.03 -2.40 -9.99
N GLU A 97 8.92 -1.51 -9.53
CA GLU A 97 10.13 -1.88 -8.80
C GLU A 97 9.80 -2.67 -7.53
N ARG A 98 8.77 -2.26 -6.78
CA ARG A 98 8.38 -2.92 -5.54
C ARG A 98 7.78 -4.31 -5.79
N ILE A 99 6.97 -4.44 -6.85
CA ILE A 99 6.40 -5.72 -7.28
C ILE A 99 7.50 -6.69 -7.71
N THR A 100 8.43 -6.25 -8.57
CA THR A 100 9.50 -7.12 -9.08
C THR A 100 10.52 -7.48 -8.01
N SER A 101 10.78 -6.58 -7.06
CA SER A 101 11.68 -6.85 -5.93
C SER A 101 11.06 -7.77 -4.87
N ASN A 102 9.73 -7.93 -4.85
CA ASN A 102 9.01 -8.73 -3.86
C ASN A 102 7.97 -9.64 -4.53
N PRO A 103 8.39 -10.61 -5.38
CA PRO A 103 7.47 -11.38 -6.21
C PRO A 103 6.47 -12.23 -5.42
N ASN A 104 6.77 -12.54 -4.15
CA ASN A 104 5.93 -13.35 -3.27
C ASN A 104 4.96 -12.51 -2.41
N ALA A 105 5.04 -11.18 -2.45
CA ALA A 105 4.16 -10.29 -1.69
C ALA A 105 2.97 -9.84 -2.53
N ASN A 106 1.74 -9.90 -1.99
CA ASN A 106 0.62 -9.26 -2.66
C ASN A 106 0.77 -7.75 -2.57
N THR A 107 0.76 -7.09 -3.72
CA THR A 107 0.93 -5.64 -3.81
C THR A 107 -0.37 -4.96 -4.19
N PHE A 108 -0.75 -3.99 -3.38
CA PHE A 108 -1.95 -3.17 -3.50
C PHE A 108 -1.51 -1.76 -3.91
N TYR A 109 -1.63 -1.43 -5.17
CA TYR A 109 -1.33 -0.10 -5.71
C TYR A 109 -2.59 0.78 -5.71
N ILE A 110 -2.51 2.09 -5.93
CA ILE A 110 -3.64 2.95 -6.35
C ILE A 110 -3.13 3.87 -7.47
N PRO A 111 -3.69 3.88 -8.69
CA PRO A 111 -3.21 4.71 -9.80
C PRO A 111 -3.44 6.21 -9.56
N HIS A 112 -2.55 7.07 -10.06
CA HIS A 112 -2.72 8.53 -10.02
C HIS A 112 -3.74 9.03 -11.05
N SER A 113 -3.90 8.29 -12.15
CA SER A 113 -4.77 8.69 -13.26
C SER A 113 -5.26 7.48 -14.05
N LYS A 114 -6.18 7.73 -15.00
CA LYS A 114 -6.65 6.70 -15.94
C LYS A 114 -5.51 6.17 -16.81
N GLU A 115 -4.59 7.04 -17.22
CA GLU A 115 -3.43 6.70 -18.05
C GLU A 115 -2.46 5.79 -17.28
N GLU A 116 -2.21 6.08 -16.01
CA GLU A 116 -1.42 5.20 -15.15
C GLU A 116 -2.09 3.84 -14.96
N LEU A 117 -3.42 3.79 -14.78
CA LEU A 117 -4.15 2.53 -14.71
C LEU A 117 -3.98 1.71 -16.01
N VAL A 118 -4.12 2.33 -17.17
CA VAL A 118 -3.91 1.67 -18.46
C VAL A 118 -2.47 1.16 -18.58
N SER A 119 -1.49 1.98 -18.21
CA SER A 119 -0.07 1.59 -18.22
C SER A 119 0.18 0.39 -17.28
N TYR A 120 -0.37 0.43 -16.07
CA TYR A 120 -0.26 -0.65 -15.10
C TYR A 120 -0.86 -1.96 -15.61
N LEU A 121 -2.08 -1.93 -16.18
CA LEU A 121 -2.77 -3.13 -16.66
C LEU A 121 -2.12 -3.79 -17.89
N LYS A 122 -1.38 -3.03 -18.71
CA LYS A 122 -0.58 -3.60 -19.83
C LYS A 122 0.55 -4.51 -19.36
N HIS A 123 1.03 -4.21 -18.17
CA HIS A 123 2.28 -4.67 -17.61
C HIS A 123 2.07 -5.72 -16.51
N PHE A 124 0.96 -5.57 -15.78
CA PHE A 124 0.45 -6.44 -14.75
C PHE A 124 -1.02 -6.74 -15.07
N PRO A 125 -1.30 -7.49 -16.15
CA PRO A 125 -2.67 -7.86 -16.48
C PRO A 125 -3.28 -8.58 -15.28
N LYS A 126 -4.54 -8.28 -14.97
CA LYS A 126 -5.26 -8.84 -13.82
C LYS A 126 -4.90 -10.31 -13.66
N SER A 127 -4.24 -10.65 -12.55
CA SER A 127 -4.14 -12.03 -12.13
C SER A 127 -5.58 -12.50 -11.92
N VAL A 128 -6.05 -13.37 -12.82
CA VAL A 128 -7.37 -14.02 -12.76
C VAL A 128 -7.51 -14.59 -11.36
N LEU A 129 -8.59 -14.20 -10.68
CA LEU A 129 -8.90 -14.53 -9.29
C LEU A 129 -8.68 -16.02 -9.00
N LEU A 130 -8.06 -16.31 -7.85
CA LEU A 130 -8.35 -17.51 -7.05
C LEU A 130 -9.50 -17.16 -6.10
#